data_AF-A0A151R051-F1
#
_entry.id   AF-A0A151R051-F1
#
_cell.length_a   1.000
_cell.length_b   1.000
_cell.length_c   1.000
_cell.angle_alpha   90.00
_cell.angle_beta   90.00
_cell.angle_gamma   90.00
#
_symmetry.space_group_name_H-M   'P 1'
#
loop_
_entity.id
_entity.type
_entity.pdbx_description
1 polymer ?
#
loop_
_entity_poly.entity_id
_entity_poly.type
_entity_poly.pdbx_seq_one_letter_code
_entity_poly.pdbx_strand_id
1 'polypeptide(L)'
;MEFQGELTRRKWNKLVTPEKKYNEDIIKEFYANAFPLQRLDQTRNNWVRGVKVSYSRDVINEYLGSPYNLGGDGLDEYGRLKKARAFNADKMAKLLCLPYCTYIVGVTGNLVSILRKNLTTIARIWQNFLYCNVYSITHISDLNMPRATLLYSVLTKDGEIYKIVLSTPSITGVSKPLGFPGLITGLYKASGSRLSNNLNKSL
;
A
#
# COMPACT_ATOMS: atom_id res chain seq x y z
N MET A 1 18.84 -3.65 -10.67
CA MET A 1 18.25 -3.35 -9.35
C MET A 1 17.71 -4.66 -8.78
N GLU A 2 18.38 -5.21 -7.77
CA GLU A 2 17.95 -6.44 -7.11
C GLU A 2 16.90 -6.09 -6.04
N PHE A 3 15.76 -6.78 -6.06
CA PHE A 3 14.60 -6.51 -5.20
C PHE A 3 14.98 -6.38 -3.72
N GLN A 4 15.87 -7.24 -3.23
CA GLN A 4 16.33 -7.25 -1.84
C GLN A 4 17.13 -6.01 -1.46
N GLY A 5 17.96 -5.50 -2.38
CA GLY A 5 18.75 -4.30 -2.17
C GLY A 5 17.86 -3.06 -1.97
N GLU A 6 16.80 -2.94 -2.76
CA GLU A 6 15.84 -1.84 -2.62
C GLU A 6 14.99 -1.92 -1.35
N LEU A 7 14.58 -3.12 -0.93
CA LEU A 7 13.90 -3.30 0.36
C LEU A 7 14.77 -2.81 1.52
N THR A 8 16.06 -3.16 1.49
CA THR A 8 17.02 -2.77 2.50
C THR A 8 17.25 -1.26 2.48
N ARG A 9 17.49 -0.68 1.31
CA ARG A 9 17.69 0.77 1.11
C ARG A 9 16.50 1.59 1.64
N ARG A 10 15.27 1.10 1.41
CA ARG A 10 14.03 1.76 1.85
C ARG A 10 13.63 1.46 3.28
N LYS A 11 14.35 0.55 3.96
CA LYS A 11 14.04 0.02 5.29
C LYS A 11 12.67 -0.68 5.36
N TRP A 12 12.21 -1.26 4.25
CA TRP A 12 10.92 -1.95 4.16
C TRP A 12 10.96 -3.41 4.66
N ASN A 13 12.00 -3.78 5.42
CA ASN A 13 12.21 -5.15 5.90
C ASN A 13 11.01 -5.66 6.72
N LYS A 14 10.38 -4.80 7.53
CA LYS A 14 9.19 -5.17 8.33
C LYS A 14 7.98 -5.55 7.49
N LEU A 15 7.91 -5.14 6.22
CA LEU A 15 6.82 -5.52 5.32
C LEU A 15 7.04 -6.87 4.65
N VAL A 16 8.30 -7.34 4.54
CA VAL A 16 8.60 -8.69 4.05
C VAL A 16 8.70 -9.72 5.16
N THR A 17 8.78 -9.29 6.42
CA THR A 17 8.74 -10.16 7.60
C THR A 17 7.49 -9.86 8.43
N PRO A 18 6.28 -10.19 7.94
CA PRO A 18 5.08 -10.00 8.73
C PRO A 18 5.13 -10.86 10.00
N GLU A 19 4.33 -10.47 10.99
CA GLU A 19 4.18 -11.22 12.24
C GLU A 19 3.75 -12.66 11.95
N LYS A 20 4.49 -13.64 12.52
CA LYS A 20 4.26 -15.08 12.31
C LYS A 20 2.86 -15.55 12.75
N LYS A 21 2.23 -14.79 13.65
CA LYS A 21 0.92 -15.06 14.21
C LYS A 21 0.09 -13.79 14.07
N TYR A 22 -1.14 -13.96 13.59
CA TYR A 22 -2.12 -12.89 13.55
C TYR A 22 -3.42 -13.37 14.20
N ASN A 23 -4.22 -12.43 14.67
CA ASN A 23 -5.55 -12.69 15.23
C ASN A 23 -6.60 -12.15 14.26
N GLU A 24 -7.34 -13.07 13.63
CA GLU A 24 -8.36 -12.76 12.63
C GLU A 24 -9.43 -11.81 13.18
N ASP A 25 -9.84 -11.96 14.44
CA ASP A 25 -10.85 -11.11 15.08
C ASP A 25 -10.35 -9.68 15.28
N ILE A 26 -9.09 -9.51 15.70
CA ILE A 26 -8.44 -8.19 15.83
C ILE A 26 -8.43 -7.47 14.47
N ILE A 27 -8.16 -8.19 13.38
CA ILE A 27 -8.09 -7.62 12.04
C ILE A 27 -9.49 -7.24 11.53
N LYS A 28 -10.47 -8.13 11.71
CA LYS A 28 -11.86 -7.85 11.36
C LYS A 28 -12.41 -6.66 12.14
N GLU A 29 -12.14 -6.61 13.44
CA GLU A 29 -12.53 -5.50 14.32
C GLU A 29 -11.85 -4.20 13.91
N PHE A 30 -10.54 -4.24 13.63
CA PHE A 30 -9.82 -3.08 13.10
C PHE A 30 -10.48 -2.55 11.83
N TYR A 31 -10.85 -3.42 10.88
CA TYR A 31 -11.50 -3.00 9.64
C TYR A 31 -12.92 -2.46 9.83
N ALA A 32 -13.70 -3.07 10.72
CA ALA A 32 -15.02 -2.57 11.08
C ALA A 32 -14.93 -1.15 11.66
N ASN A 33 -13.89 -0.89 12.45
CA ASN A 33 -13.69 0.39 13.14
C ASN A 33 -12.90 1.43 12.30
N ALA A 34 -12.14 0.99 11.28
CA ALA A 34 -11.43 1.85 10.33
C ALA A 34 -12.35 2.65 9.40
N PHE A 35 -13.62 2.27 9.34
CA PHE A 35 -14.63 2.99 8.58
C PHE A 35 -14.83 4.37 9.23
N PRO A 36 -14.51 5.48 8.55
CA PRO A 36 -14.70 6.77 9.17
C PRO A 36 -16.20 7.03 9.19
N LEU A 37 -16.75 7.16 10.39
CA LEU A 37 -18.14 7.56 10.56
C LEU A 37 -18.38 9.01 10.06
N GLN A 38 -17.31 9.79 9.83
CA GLN A 38 -17.37 11.15 9.33
C GLN A 38 -16.31 11.42 8.26
N ARG A 39 -16.69 12.10 7.17
CA ARG A 39 -15.77 12.53 6.08
C ARG A 39 -14.60 13.39 6.56
N LEU A 40 -14.68 13.97 7.76
CA LEU A 40 -13.71 14.89 8.35
C LEU A 40 -12.76 14.23 9.37
N ASP A 41 -13.01 12.98 9.78
CA ASP A 41 -12.11 12.30 10.71
C ASP A 41 -10.81 11.88 10.01
N GLN A 42 -9.81 12.75 10.13
CA GLN A 42 -8.45 12.51 9.64
C GLN A 42 -7.53 11.94 10.71
N THR A 43 -8.04 11.70 11.93
CA THR A 43 -7.20 11.32 13.06
C THR A 43 -6.57 9.94 12.89
N ARG A 44 -7.14 9.10 12.00
CA ARG A 44 -6.63 7.76 11.64
C ARG A 44 -6.32 6.94 12.88
N ASN A 45 -7.28 6.89 13.80
CA ASN A 45 -7.19 6.08 15.01
C ASN A 45 -8.36 5.11 15.04
N ASN A 46 -8.09 3.87 15.40
CA ASN A 46 -9.10 2.85 15.63
C ASN A 46 -9.01 2.35 17.06
N TRP A 47 -10.14 1.89 17.59
CA TRP A 47 -10.18 1.14 18.84
C TRP A 47 -10.33 -0.33 18.50
N VAL A 48 -9.50 -1.19 19.09
CA VAL A 48 -9.59 -2.65 18.95
C VAL A 48 -9.37 -3.25 20.32
N ARG A 49 -10.37 -3.96 20.86
CA ARG A 49 -10.33 -4.55 22.20
C ARG A 49 -9.94 -3.55 23.31
N GLY A 50 -10.43 -2.31 23.21
CA GLY A 50 -10.13 -1.24 24.16
C GLY A 50 -8.74 -0.59 23.99
N VAL A 51 -7.99 -0.98 22.96
CA VAL A 51 -6.68 -0.40 22.63
C VAL A 51 -6.83 0.57 21.47
N LYS A 52 -6.28 1.77 21.63
CA LYS A 52 -6.20 2.75 20.54
C LYS A 52 -5.02 2.41 19.62
N VAL A 53 -5.31 2.04 18.38
CA VAL A 53 -4.33 1.77 17.32
C VAL A 53 -4.35 2.93 16.34
N SER A 54 -3.25 3.70 16.30
CA SER A 54 -3.09 4.75 15.29
C SER A 54 -2.51 4.17 14.00
N TYR A 55 -3.02 4.65 12.87
CA TYR A 55 -2.53 4.35 11.53
C TYR A 55 -2.29 5.66 10.75
N SER A 56 -1.86 6.69 11.47
CA SER A 56 -1.39 7.94 10.90
C SER A 56 -0.10 7.76 10.09
N ARG A 57 0.31 8.81 9.38
CA ARG A 57 1.58 8.83 8.64
C ARG A 57 2.75 8.49 9.52
N ASP A 58 2.83 9.24 10.60
CA ASP A 58 4.01 9.25 11.43
C ASP A 58 4.15 7.90 12.13
N VAL A 59 3.05 7.32 12.61
CA VAL A 59 3.04 6.01 13.26
C VAL A 59 3.40 4.88 12.30
N ILE A 60 2.91 4.90 11.05
CA ILE A 60 3.31 3.90 10.05
C ILE A 60 4.78 4.08 9.67
N ASN A 61 5.25 5.30 9.44
CA ASN A 61 6.63 5.57 9.06
C ASN A 61 7.61 5.23 10.20
N GLU A 62 7.26 5.54 11.44
CA GLU A 62 7.99 5.15 12.64
C GLU A 62 8.00 3.62 12.79
N TYR A 63 6.85 2.97 12.65
CA TYR A 63 6.77 1.51 12.68
C TYR A 63 7.68 0.89 11.63
N LEU A 64 7.70 1.42 10.40
CA LEU A 64 8.55 0.93 9.32
C LEU A 64 10.02 1.35 9.45
N GLY A 65 10.36 2.23 10.40
CA GLY A 65 11.73 2.71 10.64
C GLY A 65 12.25 3.66 9.56
N SER A 66 11.35 4.28 8.79
CA SER A 66 11.68 5.15 7.67
C SER A 66 10.82 6.42 7.73
N PRO A 67 11.18 7.41 8.59
CA PRO A 67 10.52 8.71 8.60
C PRO A 67 10.74 9.38 7.23
N TYR A 68 9.65 9.55 6.48
CA TYR A 68 9.68 10.17 5.16
C TYR A 68 9.33 11.65 5.27
N ASN A 69 10.25 12.51 4.85
CA ASN A 69 10.01 13.95 4.81
C ASN A 69 9.26 14.30 3.52
N LEU A 70 8.05 14.82 3.67
CA LEU A 70 7.33 15.42 2.55
C LEU A 70 7.98 16.74 2.17
N GLY A 71 7.88 17.12 0.90
CA GLY A 71 8.20 18.49 0.48
C GLY A 71 7.22 19.50 1.09
N GLY A 72 7.52 20.79 0.94
CA GLY A 72 6.67 21.88 1.44
C GLY A 72 5.24 21.89 0.88
N ASP A 73 4.96 21.14 -0.18
CA ASP A 73 3.64 20.94 -0.76
C ASP A 73 2.80 19.82 -0.08
N GLY A 74 3.38 19.11 0.90
CA GLY A 74 2.75 17.98 1.59
C GLY A 74 2.55 16.76 0.69
N LEU A 75 3.20 16.70 -0.48
CA LEU A 75 3.08 15.61 -1.44
C LEU A 75 4.37 14.80 -1.54
N ASP A 76 4.18 13.49 -1.64
CA ASP A 76 5.17 12.53 -2.08
C ASP A 76 5.18 12.45 -3.62
N GLU A 77 6.09 11.65 -4.17
CA GLU A 77 6.21 11.51 -5.62
C GLU A 77 4.96 10.93 -6.28
N TYR A 78 4.30 9.96 -5.64
CA TYR A 78 3.03 9.43 -6.16
C TYR A 78 1.93 10.51 -6.18
N GLY A 79 1.84 11.31 -5.12
CA GLY A 79 0.94 12.47 -5.07
C GLY A 79 1.22 13.49 -6.16
N ARG A 80 2.50 13.76 -6.46
CA ARG A 80 2.91 14.61 -7.58
C ARG A 80 2.52 14.00 -8.92
N LEU A 81 2.81 12.72 -9.16
CA LEU A 81 2.44 12.03 -10.41
C LEU A 81 0.93 12.01 -10.65
N LYS A 82 0.13 11.87 -9.58
CA LYS A 82 -1.34 11.90 -9.68
C LYS A 82 -1.89 13.29 -10.01
N LYS A 83 -1.22 14.36 -9.55
CA LYS A 83 -1.62 15.75 -9.84
C LYS A 83 -0.98 16.31 -11.11
N ALA A 84 0.13 15.73 -11.54
CA ALA A 84 0.91 16.24 -12.66
C ALA A 84 0.14 16.04 -13.97
N ARG A 85 -0.10 17.14 -14.69
CA ARG A 85 -0.54 17.10 -16.10
C ARG A 85 0.48 16.42 -17.03
N ALA A 86 1.72 16.20 -16.55
CA ALA A 86 2.85 15.64 -17.30
C ALA A 86 3.10 14.13 -17.05
N PHE A 87 2.15 13.41 -16.43
CA PHE A 87 2.29 11.95 -16.29
C PHE A 87 2.41 11.29 -17.65
N ASN A 88 3.55 10.63 -17.90
CA ASN A 88 3.84 9.99 -19.17
C ASN A 88 3.58 8.48 -19.07
N ALA A 89 2.42 8.08 -19.57
CA ALA A 89 1.96 6.69 -19.55
C ALA A 89 2.88 5.75 -20.36
N ASP A 90 3.51 6.25 -21.42
CA ASP A 90 4.41 5.45 -22.26
C ASP A 90 5.74 5.17 -21.57
N LYS A 91 6.28 6.15 -20.83
CA LYS A 91 7.44 5.94 -19.94
C LYS A 91 7.13 4.93 -18.85
N MET A 92 5.90 4.97 -18.32
CA MET A 92 5.46 3.96 -17.36
C MET A 92 5.37 2.57 -18.01
N ALA A 93 4.68 2.45 -19.14
CA ALA A 93 4.53 1.18 -19.85
C ALA A 93 5.90 0.59 -20.21
N LYS A 94 6.83 1.42 -20.70
CA LYS A 94 8.19 1.01 -21.04
C LYS A 94 8.97 0.43 -19.85
N LEU A 95 8.70 0.90 -18.63
CA LEU A 95 9.35 0.38 -17.42
C LEU A 95 8.64 -0.87 -16.88
N LEU A 96 7.30 -0.86 -16.89
CA LEU A 96 6.50 -1.89 -16.22
C LEU A 96 6.25 -3.11 -17.11
N CYS A 97 6.16 -2.93 -18.42
CA CYS A 97 5.75 -3.97 -19.35
C CYS A 97 6.93 -4.66 -20.03
N LEU A 98 6.69 -5.91 -20.45
CA LEU A 98 7.54 -6.63 -21.39
C LEU A 98 7.63 -5.85 -22.71
N PRO A 99 8.69 -6.08 -23.51
CA PRO A 99 8.80 -5.51 -24.85
C PRO A 99 7.52 -5.73 -25.67
N TYR A 100 7.11 -4.70 -26.42
CA TYR A 100 5.91 -4.70 -27.26
C TYR A 100 4.56 -4.83 -26.53
N CYS A 101 4.56 -4.85 -25.20
CA CYS A 101 3.34 -4.85 -24.40
C CYS A 101 3.05 -3.46 -23.83
N THR A 102 1.77 -3.11 -23.69
CA THR A 102 1.33 -1.80 -23.15
C THR A 102 0.04 -1.90 -22.32
N TYR A 103 -0.44 -0.75 -21.85
CA TYR A 103 -1.71 -0.58 -21.14
C TYR A 103 -2.92 -0.74 -22.06
N ILE A 104 -4.05 -1.07 -21.47
CA ILE A 104 -5.36 -1.11 -22.12
C ILE A 104 -5.95 0.31 -22.10
N VAL A 105 -6.46 0.74 -23.26
CA VAL A 105 -7.21 1.98 -23.42
C VAL A 105 -8.69 1.65 -23.48
N GLY A 106 -9.49 2.35 -22.70
CA GLY A 106 -10.94 2.20 -22.67
C GLY A 106 -11.59 2.88 -23.88
N VAL A 107 -12.88 2.63 -24.05
CA VAL A 107 -13.68 3.19 -25.16
C VAL A 107 -13.63 4.72 -25.22
N THR A 108 -13.47 5.37 -24.07
CA THR A 108 -13.39 6.84 -23.94
C THR A 108 -11.99 7.41 -24.16
N GLY A 109 -11.02 6.60 -24.61
CA GLY A 109 -9.62 7.01 -24.79
C GLY A 109 -8.81 7.10 -23.48
N ASN A 110 -9.42 6.78 -22.34
CA ASN A 110 -8.75 6.80 -21.05
C ASN A 110 -7.93 5.52 -20.82
N LEU A 111 -6.80 5.68 -20.13
CA LEU A 111 -5.96 4.57 -19.69
C LEU A 111 -6.68 3.76 -18.60
N VAL A 112 -6.78 2.44 -18.75
CA VAL A 112 -7.57 1.58 -17.86
C VAL A 112 -6.67 0.76 -16.92
N SER A 113 -5.85 -0.10 -17.50
CA SER A 113 -5.04 -1.06 -16.73
C SER A 113 -3.90 -1.65 -17.55
N ILE A 114 -2.97 -2.32 -16.89
CA ILE A 114 -1.96 -3.17 -17.50
C ILE A 114 -2.26 -4.61 -17.09
N LEU A 115 -2.30 -5.54 -18.06
CA LEU A 115 -2.48 -6.94 -17.75
C LEU A 115 -1.27 -7.49 -17.01
N ARG A 116 -1.47 -8.29 -15.96
CA ARG A 116 -0.36 -8.86 -15.19
C ARG A 116 0.58 -9.71 -16.05
N LYS A 117 0.07 -10.42 -17.06
CA LYS A 117 0.89 -11.20 -18.00
C LYS A 117 1.84 -10.35 -18.85
N ASN A 118 1.52 -9.06 -19.00
CA ASN A 118 2.30 -8.10 -19.78
C ASN A 118 3.40 -7.45 -18.94
N LEU A 119 3.44 -7.66 -17.62
CA LEU A 119 4.42 -7.04 -16.73
C LEU A 119 5.79 -7.74 -16.79
N THR A 120 6.86 -6.96 -16.64
CA THR A 120 8.20 -7.50 -16.42
C THR A 120 8.27 -8.31 -15.13
N THR A 121 9.26 -9.21 -15.03
CA THR A 121 9.48 -10.01 -13.82
C THR A 121 9.66 -9.13 -12.58
N ILE A 122 10.44 -8.05 -12.68
CA ILE A 122 10.67 -7.13 -11.56
C ILE A 122 9.38 -6.39 -11.16
N ALA A 123 8.59 -5.92 -12.13
CA ALA A 123 7.30 -5.28 -11.86
C ALA A 123 6.32 -6.27 -11.20
N ARG A 124 6.30 -7.54 -11.61
CA ARG A 124 5.48 -8.58 -10.97
C ARG A 124 5.89 -8.88 -9.54
N ILE A 125 7.19 -8.90 -9.24
CA ILE A 125 7.71 -9.11 -7.88
C ILE A 125 7.24 -7.98 -6.98
N TRP A 126 7.45 -6.72 -7.40
CA TRP A 126 6.99 -5.56 -6.64
C TRP A 126 5.47 -5.48 -6.53
N GLN A 127 4.74 -5.82 -7.60
CA GLN A 127 3.28 -5.93 -7.57
C GLN A 127 2.85 -6.94 -6.50
N ASN A 128 3.43 -8.16 -6.51
CA ASN A 128 3.13 -9.19 -5.52
C ASN A 128 3.46 -8.71 -4.11
N PHE A 129 4.61 -8.09 -3.91
CA PHE A 129 5.00 -7.54 -2.61
C PHE A 129 3.95 -6.54 -2.10
N LEU A 130 3.55 -5.56 -2.92
CA LEU A 130 2.54 -4.57 -2.55
C LEU A 130 1.16 -5.23 -2.32
N TYR A 131 0.80 -6.20 -3.15
CA TYR A 131 -0.49 -6.87 -3.09
C TYR A 131 -0.62 -7.79 -1.89
N CYS A 132 0.45 -8.48 -1.51
CA CYS A 132 0.48 -9.38 -0.37
C CYS A 132 0.70 -8.63 0.95
N ASN A 133 1.42 -7.51 0.97
CA ASN A 133 1.88 -6.91 2.23
C ASN A 133 1.36 -5.49 2.49
N VAL A 134 0.71 -4.86 1.51
CA VAL A 134 0.37 -3.42 1.58
C VAL A 134 -1.06 -3.11 1.13
N TYR A 135 -1.70 -3.98 0.33
CA TYR A 135 -3.06 -3.79 -0.16
C TYR A 135 -4.01 -4.91 0.27
N SER A 136 -5.27 -4.55 0.52
CA SER A 136 -6.38 -5.50 0.62
C SER A 136 -7.03 -5.62 -0.75
N ILE A 137 -6.68 -6.66 -1.51
CA ILE A 137 -7.26 -6.95 -2.82
C ILE A 137 -7.71 -8.40 -2.92
N THR A 138 -8.78 -8.61 -3.67
CA THR A 138 -9.34 -9.94 -3.97
C THR A 138 -8.86 -10.49 -5.32
N HIS A 139 -8.28 -9.63 -6.16
CA HIS A 139 -7.91 -9.98 -7.53
C HIS A 139 -6.60 -9.32 -7.95
N ILE A 140 -5.78 -10.07 -8.68
CA ILE A 140 -4.41 -9.69 -9.07
C ILE A 140 -4.14 -9.71 -10.57
N SER A 141 -5.13 -10.05 -11.41
CA SER A 141 -4.87 -10.30 -12.83
C SER A 141 -4.62 -9.02 -13.64
N ASP A 142 -5.04 -7.87 -13.12
CA ASP A 142 -4.87 -6.56 -13.72
C ASP A 142 -4.31 -5.52 -12.74
N LEU A 143 -3.53 -4.59 -13.31
CA LEU A 143 -2.95 -3.45 -12.61
C LEU A 143 -3.60 -2.18 -13.14
N ASN A 144 -4.65 -1.69 -12.45
CA ASN A 144 -5.31 -0.44 -12.84
C ASN A 144 -4.36 0.77 -12.80
N MET A 145 -4.72 1.86 -13.48
CA MET A 145 -3.83 3.02 -13.63
C MET A 145 -3.34 3.65 -12.31
N PRO A 146 -4.17 3.83 -11.27
CA PRO A 146 -3.67 4.31 -9.98
C PRO A 146 -2.59 3.42 -9.38
N ARG A 147 -2.73 2.09 -9.48
CA ARG A 147 -1.75 1.12 -8.97
C ARG A 147 -0.52 1.02 -9.89
N ALA A 148 -0.70 1.16 -11.21
CA ALA A 148 0.40 1.21 -12.17
C ALA A 148 1.28 2.44 -11.96
N THR A 149 0.65 3.61 -11.79
CA THR A 149 1.34 4.88 -11.46
C THR A 149 2.13 4.75 -10.16
N LEU A 150 1.58 4.04 -9.19
CA LEU A 150 2.29 3.80 -7.95
C LEU A 150 3.47 2.85 -8.14
N LEU A 151 3.27 1.70 -8.78
CA LEU A 151 4.34 0.75 -9.05
C LEU A 151 5.49 1.41 -9.81
N TYR A 152 5.15 2.28 -10.76
CA TYR A 152 6.10 3.13 -11.45
C TYR A 152 6.86 4.07 -10.51
N SER A 153 6.17 4.74 -9.58
CA SER A 153 6.82 5.60 -8.60
C SER A 153 7.78 4.83 -7.69
N VAL A 154 7.45 3.59 -7.32
CA VAL A 154 8.33 2.71 -6.53
C VAL A 154 9.56 2.31 -7.34
N LEU A 155 9.40 2.02 -8.63
CA LEU A 155 10.52 1.58 -9.47
C LEU A 155 11.40 2.71 -10.01
N THR A 156 10.88 3.93 -10.13
CA THR A 156 11.63 5.07 -10.68
C THR A 156 12.24 5.99 -9.63
N LYS A 157 11.62 6.10 -8.44
CA LYS A 157 12.00 7.07 -7.41
C LYS A 157 11.69 6.56 -5.99
N ASP A 158 12.06 7.33 -4.98
CA ASP A 158 11.70 7.10 -3.57
C ASP A 158 10.20 7.41 -3.34
N GLY A 159 9.33 6.49 -3.75
CA GLY A 159 7.91 6.50 -3.38
C GLY A 159 7.69 6.16 -1.90
N GLU A 160 6.91 6.99 -1.19
CA GLU A 160 6.56 6.80 0.22
C GLU A 160 5.49 5.68 0.37
N ILE A 161 5.82 4.61 1.11
CA ILE A 161 4.90 3.49 1.36
C ILE A 161 3.64 3.91 2.13
N TYR A 162 3.69 4.98 2.93
CA TYR A 162 2.52 5.49 3.63
C TYR A 162 1.39 5.89 2.66
N LYS A 163 1.71 6.64 1.60
CA LYS A 163 0.72 6.93 0.58
C LYS A 163 0.31 5.66 -0.15
N ILE A 164 1.16 4.65 -0.32
CA ILE A 164 0.77 3.34 -0.88
C ILE A 164 -0.35 2.71 -0.04
N VAL A 165 -0.08 2.55 1.26
CA VAL A 165 -0.99 2.01 2.27
C VAL A 165 -2.35 2.73 2.26
N LEU A 166 -2.37 4.01 1.88
CA LEU A 166 -3.57 4.86 1.91
C LEU A 166 -4.11 5.30 0.54
N SER A 167 -3.45 4.95 -0.56
CA SER A 167 -3.70 5.52 -1.89
C SER A 167 -4.85 4.85 -2.62
N THR A 168 -5.23 3.62 -2.29
CA THR A 168 -6.27 2.85 -3.00
C THR A 168 -7.65 3.46 -2.81
N PRO A 169 -8.25 4.14 -3.80
CA PRO A 169 -9.59 4.70 -3.64
C PRO A 169 -10.59 3.62 -3.26
N SER A 170 -11.33 3.83 -2.17
CA SER A 170 -12.65 3.23 -2.07
C SER A 170 -13.54 3.94 -3.08
N ILE A 171 -14.30 3.19 -3.87
CA ILE A 171 -15.35 3.73 -4.77
C ILE A 171 -16.38 4.55 -3.97
N THR A 172 -16.44 4.38 -2.64
CA THR A 172 -17.47 4.97 -1.76
C THR A 172 -16.99 6.13 -0.86
N GLY A 173 -15.76 6.64 -1.04
CA GLY A 173 -15.32 7.87 -0.36
C GLY A 173 -15.02 7.75 1.15
N VAL A 174 -14.84 6.54 1.67
CA VAL A 174 -14.49 6.25 3.06
C VAL A 174 -12.99 5.98 3.25
N SER A 175 -12.50 6.32 4.45
CA SER A 175 -11.15 6.00 4.96
C SER A 175 -10.92 4.52 4.75
N LYS A 176 -9.75 4.25 4.18
CA LYS A 176 -9.45 2.99 3.54
C LYS A 176 -8.88 2.03 4.58
N PRO A 177 -9.39 0.80 4.66
CA PRO A 177 -8.78 -0.21 5.49
C PRO A 177 -7.32 -0.45 5.05
N LEU A 178 -6.39 -0.38 6.00
CA LEU A 178 -4.98 -0.75 5.85
C LEU A 178 -4.83 -2.08 5.11
N GLY A 179 -3.94 -2.20 4.13
CA GLY A 179 -3.73 -3.49 3.51
C GLY A 179 -2.95 -4.45 4.43
N PHE A 180 -3.55 -5.60 4.66
CA PHE A 180 -2.97 -6.82 5.23
C PHE A 180 -2.92 -6.97 6.78
N PRO A 181 -3.31 -8.15 7.31
CA PRO A 181 -3.17 -8.60 8.70
C PRO A 181 -1.85 -8.27 9.40
N GLY A 182 -0.71 -8.45 8.74
CA GLY A 182 0.62 -8.35 9.35
C GLY A 182 0.97 -6.93 9.77
N LEU A 183 0.63 -5.92 8.96
CA LEU A 183 0.84 -4.51 9.31
C LEU A 183 -0.08 -4.09 10.46
N ILE A 184 -1.36 -4.48 10.42
CA ILE A 184 -2.32 -4.21 11.49
C ILE A 184 -1.87 -4.86 12.81
N THR A 185 -1.43 -6.11 12.75
CA THR A 185 -0.91 -6.85 13.91
C THR A 185 0.34 -6.19 14.47
N GLY A 186 1.26 -5.76 13.61
CA GLY A 186 2.46 -5.02 13.99
C GLY A 186 2.15 -3.69 14.67
N LEU A 187 1.22 -2.90 14.10
CA LEU A 187 0.76 -1.65 14.69
C LEU A 187 0.06 -1.86 16.05
N TYR A 188 -0.78 -2.90 16.17
CA TYR A 188 -1.44 -3.26 17.43
C TYR A 188 -0.44 -3.70 18.51
N LYS A 189 0.63 -4.42 18.14
CA LYS A 189 1.72 -4.75 19.07
C LYS A 189 2.53 -3.51 19.46
N ALA A 190 2.83 -2.64 18.49
CA ALA A 190 3.56 -1.40 18.71
C ALA A 190 2.82 -0.42 19.62
N SER A 191 1.48 -0.48 19.67
CA SER A 191 0.67 0.28 20.64
C SER A 191 0.67 -0.31 22.06
N GLY A 192 1.57 -1.26 22.36
CA GLY A 192 1.81 -1.79 23.70
C GLY A 192 0.99 -3.03 24.08
N SER A 193 0.30 -3.65 23.13
CA SER A 193 -0.64 -4.76 23.41
C SER A 193 -0.07 -6.15 23.11
N ARG A 194 -0.44 -7.15 23.93
CA ARG A 194 -0.10 -8.57 23.72
C ARG A 194 -1.22 -9.26 22.94
N LEU A 195 -0.86 -10.06 21.93
CA LEU A 195 -1.81 -10.97 21.29
C LEU A 195 -2.19 -12.06 22.30
N SER A 196 -3.49 -12.28 22.54
CA SER A 196 -3.94 -13.40 23.36
C SER A 196 -3.50 -14.72 22.72
N ASN A 197 -2.86 -15.60 23.50
CA ASN A 197 -2.24 -16.84 23.00
C ASN A 197 -3.26 -17.85 22.44
N ASN A 198 -4.53 -17.73 22.80
CA ASN A 198 -5.55 -18.76 22.58
C ASN A 198 -6.27 -18.68 21.22
N LEU A 199 -5.93 -17.73 20.34
CA LEU A 199 -6.63 -17.49 19.06
C LEU A 199 -5.71 -17.29 17.85
N ASN A 200 -4.43 -17.65 17.99
CA ASN A 200 -3.43 -17.41 16.94
C ASN A 200 -3.51 -18.50 15.86
N LYS A 201 -3.92 -18.13 14.64
CA LYS A 201 -3.70 -18.97 13.46
C LYS A 201 -2.31 -18.67 12.89
N SER A 202 -1.58 -19.71 12.49
CA SER A 202 -0.36 -19.55 11.69
C SER A 202 -0.73 -19.23 10.24
N LEU A 203 0.11 -18.43 9.57
CA LEU A 203 0.07 -18.24 8.12
C LEU A 203 0.35 -19.55 7.38
#